data_AF-A0A5E5QE08-F1
#
_entry.id   AF-A0A5E5QE08-F1
#
_cell.length_a   1.000
_cell.length_b   1.000
_cell.length_c   1.000
_cell.angle_alpha   90.00
_cell.angle_beta   90.00
_cell.angle_gamma   90.00
#
_symmetry.space_group_name_H-M   'P 1'
#
loop_
_entity.id
_entity.type
_entity.pdbx_description
1 polymer ?
#
loop_
_entity_poly.entity_id
_entity_poly.type
_entity_poly.pdbx_seq_one_letter_code
_entity_poly.pdbx_strand_id
1 'polypeptide(L)'
;PDIKGNILGVDIELTPSVNFEFGQENNNTINATNYGKFTVKLPLGNKQKSINYAIASKAFKDSHKMNLSALAWIERDNKIKDNTIVFNGLTYGLVLSPYTGRVWLDRNLGATRVATLSADTEARGYFYQWGRNDDGHEFSSSTTSTIRATSITPAKNAFIKSSSDWTTTDADGTLRTAAWADGGVNDICPVGFSVPTKEELKKDTIDTYTNTGGTGNTIKAFNSFLKIPAVGGFRHTDGSIQSSNTIHMWTRSDASNLKPHYLYITHNQGDARINDNFSRSAGMAVRCIKNI
;
A
#
# COMPACT_ATOMS: atom_id res chain seq x y z
N PRO A 1 24.70 48.55 -18.94
CA PRO A 1 23.49 48.17 -19.69
C PRO A 1 23.34 46.65 -19.67
N ASP A 2 22.40 46.14 -18.88
CA ASP A 2 22.01 44.73 -18.87
C ASP A 2 21.38 44.39 -20.23
N ILE A 3 22.16 43.78 -21.11
CA ILE A 3 21.64 43.18 -22.33
C ILE A 3 21.21 41.77 -21.93
N LYS A 4 19.90 41.60 -21.65
CA LYS A 4 19.29 40.27 -21.54
C LYS A 4 19.55 39.55 -22.85
N GLY A 5 20.25 38.42 -22.79
CA GLY A 5 20.63 37.63 -23.96
C GLY A 5 19.40 37.27 -24.80
N ASN A 6 19.47 37.55 -26.10
CA ASN A 6 18.43 37.13 -27.04
C ASN A 6 18.60 35.63 -27.32
N ILE A 7 17.49 34.89 -27.25
CA ILE A 7 17.42 33.50 -27.71
C ILE A 7 17.28 33.54 -29.23
N LEU A 8 18.21 32.92 -29.94
CA LEU A 8 18.13 32.73 -31.39
C LEU A 8 18.07 31.22 -31.66
N GLY A 9 16.94 30.74 -32.17
CA GLY A 9 16.72 29.33 -32.45
C GLY A 9 15.92 29.11 -33.73
N VAL A 10 16.06 27.92 -34.29
CA VAL A 10 15.29 27.40 -35.42
C VAL A 10 14.43 26.26 -34.91
N ASP A 11 13.11 26.44 -34.95
CA ASP A 11 12.12 25.40 -34.64
C ASP A 11 11.70 24.70 -35.93
N ILE A 12 11.76 23.37 -35.91
CA ILE A 12 11.35 22.48 -36.99
C ILE A 12 10.15 21.70 -36.48
N GLU A 13 8.97 22.17 -36.84
CA GLU A 13 7.72 21.49 -36.56
C GLU A 13 7.54 20.33 -37.55
N LEU A 14 7.61 19.09 -37.05
CA LEU A 14 7.39 17.89 -37.86
C LEU A 14 5.89 17.55 -37.93
N THR A 15 5.17 17.78 -36.82
CA THR A 15 3.71 17.69 -36.69
C THR A 15 3.25 18.64 -35.57
N PRO A 16 1.94 18.95 -35.42
CA PRO A 16 1.42 19.75 -34.30
C PRO A 16 1.77 19.23 -32.89
N SER A 17 2.11 17.94 -32.82
CA SER A 17 2.44 17.22 -31.60
C SER A 17 3.93 16.88 -31.47
N VAL A 18 4.77 17.16 -32.48
CA VAL A 18 6.21 16.85 -32.46
C VAL A 18 6.99 18.00 -33.07
N ASN A 19 7.84 18.64 -32.28
CA ASN A 19 8.74 19.67 -32.75
C ASN A 19 10.17 19.43 -32.28
N PHE A 20 11.10 19.98 -33.05
CA PHE A 20 12.51 19.95 -32.75
C PHE A 20 13.08 21.36 -32.90
N GLU A 21 13.60 21.91 -31.80
CA GLU A 21 14.18 23.25 -31.75
C GLU A 21 15.69 23.15 -31.48
N PHE A 22 16.50 23.85 -32.28
CA PHE A 22 17.91 24.06 -32.00
C PHE A 22 18.17 25.55 -31.88
N GLY A 23 18.91 25.97 -30.87
CA GLY A 23 19.20 27.38 -30.70
C GLY A 23 20.38 27.65 -29.80
N GLN A 24 20.61 28.94 -29.59
CA GLN A 24 21.66 29.45 -28.74
C GLN A 24 21.06 30.48 -27.78
N GLU A 25 21.35 30.30 -26.49
CA GLU A 25 20.99 31.26 -25.45
C GLU A 25 22.23 32.06 -25.01
N ASN A 26 22.01 33.27 -24.50
CA ASN A 26 23.03 34.18 -24.00
C ASN A 26 24.11 34.55 -25.05
N ASN A 27 23.68 35.02 -26.22
CA ASN A 27 24.56 35.40 -27.34
C ASN A 27 25.33 36.72 -27.10
N ASN A 28 26.05 36.79 -25.98
CA ASN A 28 27.08 37.77 -25.70
C ASN A 28 28.40 37.03 -25.93
N THR A 29 29.34 37.63 -26.69
CA THR A 29 30.52 37.04 -27.35
C THR A 29 31.47 36.12 -26.56
N ILE A 30 31.20 35.80 -25.29
CA ILE A 30 32.04 35.01 -24.39
C ILE A 30 31.34 33.75 -23.85
N ASN A 31 30.00 33.73 -23.69
CA ASN A 31 29.28 32.60 -23.07
C ASN A 31 28.06 32.19 -23.88
N ALA A 32 28.26 31.54 -25.02
CA ALA A 32 27.17 31.06 -25.84
C ALA A 32 26.85 29.59 -25.51
N THR A 33 25.62 29.31 -25.08
CA THR A 33 25.16 27.96 -24.76
C THR A 33 24.25 27.46 -25.87
N ASN A 34 24.70 26.46 -26.61
CA ASN A 34 23.87 25.79 -27.62
C ASN A 34 22.91 24.82 -26.94
N TYR A 35 21.67 24.77 -27.41
CA TYR A 35 20.68 23.81 -26.96
C TYR A 35 20.00 23.12 -28.14
N GLY A 36 19.58 21.88 -27.90
CA GLY A 36 18.64 21.15 -28.72
C GLY A 36 17.48 20.69 -27.84
N LYS A 37 16.25 20.92 -28.29
CA LYS A 37 15.03 20.64 -27.55
C LYS A 37 14.08 19.86 -28.44
N PHE A 38 13.71 18.67 -27.98
CA PHE A 38 12.75 17.81 -28.67
C PHE A 38 11.47 17.76 -27.85
N THR A 39 10.35 18.20 -28.43
CA THR A 39 9.05 18.21 -27.75
C THR A 39 8.12 17.19 -28.41
N VAL A 40 7.51 16.34 -27.59
CA VAL A 40 6.42 15.44 -28.01
C VAL A 40 5.21 15.69 -27.11
N LYS A 41 4.09 16.10 -27.70
CA LYS A 41 2.79 16.22 -27.03
C LYS A 41 2.07 14.88 -27.10
N LEU A 42 1.98 14.20 -25.96
CA LEU A 42 1.27 12.92 -25.86
C LEU A 42 -0.22 13.19 -25.60
N PRO A 43 -1.13 12.67 -26.43
CA PRO A 43 -2.56 12.79 -26.18
C PRO A 43 -2.94 11.84 -25.05
N LEU A 44 -3.17 12.39 -23.85
CA LEU A 44 -3.72 11.64 -22.71
C LEU A 44 -5.18 12.06 -22.54
N GLY A 45 -6.08 11.43 -23.31
CA GLY A 45 -7.52 11.57 -23.10
C GLY A 45 -8.03 10.67 -21.98
N ASN A 46 -9.13 11.06 -21.32
CA ASN A 46 -9.71 10.39 -20.13
C ASN A 46 -10.14 8.91 -20.32
N LYS A 47 -9.94 8.32 -21.50
CA LYS A 47 -10.35 6.93 -21.84
C LYS A 47 -9.36 6.14 -22.70
N GLN A 48 -8.13 6.62 -22.91
CA GLN A 48 -7.15 5.89 -23.74
C GLN A 48 -5.98 5.36 -22.90
N LYS A 49 -5.71 4.06 -23.03
CA LYS A 49 -4.50 3.43 -22.49
C LYS A 49 -3.37 3.62 -23.49
N SER A 50 -2.46 4.51 -23.17
CA SER A 50 -1.19 4.64 -23.88
C SER A 50 -0.20 3.61 -23.37
N ILE A 51 0.16 2.63 -24.20
CA ILE A 51 1.19 1.63 -23.90
C ILE A 51 2.31 1.70 -24.95
N ASN A 52 3.55 1.65 -24.46
CA ASN A 52 4.81 1.62 -25.22
C ASN A 52 5.28 2.95 -25.84
N TYR A 53 5.86 3.83 -25.01
CA TYR A 53 6.69 4.94 -25.47
C TYR A 53 8.16 4.62 -25.20
N ALA A 54 8.99 4.58 -26.24
CA ALA A 54 10.43 4.39 -26.13
C ALA A 54 11.15 5.46 -26.95
N ILE A 55 12.09 6.17 -26.34
CA ILE A 55 12.86 7.24 -27.01
C ILE A 55 14.16 6.68 -27.65
N ALA A 56 14.61 5.49 -27.24
CA ALA A 56 15.61 4.70 -27.96
C ALA A 56 15.65 3.25 -27.43
N SER A 57 15.98 2.29 -28.30
CA SER A 57 16.38 0.92 -27.91
C SER A 57 17.86 0.59 -28.21
N LYS A 58 18.65 1.55 -28.71
CA LYS A 58 20.13 1.56 -28.79
C LYS A 58 20.63 2.99 -29.09
N ALA A 59 21.82 3.35 -28.59
CA ALA A 59 22.31 4.73 -28.49
C ALA A 59 22.79 5.39 -29.81
N PHE A 60 22.67 6.72 -29.83
CA PHE A 60 23.22 7.67 -30.81
C PHE A 60 24.75 7.47 -31.00
N LYS A 61 25.21 7.37 -32.24
CA LYS A 61 26.64 7.43 -32.60
C LYS A 61 26.98 8.84 -33.06
N ASP A 62 27.92 9.52 -32.39
CA ASP A 62 29.33 9.60 -32.83
C ASP A 62 30.16 10.55 -31.93
N SER A 63 31.14 10.01 -31.19
CA SER A 63 32.48 10.60 -30.97
C SER A 63 33.34 9.68 -30.09
N HIS A 64 34.64 9.65 -30.37
CA HIS A 64 35.51 8.48 -30.24
C HIS A 64 35.98 8.06 -28.83
N LYS A 65 35.40 8.57 -27.74
CA LYS A 65 35.59 8.00 -26.38
C LYS A 65 34.35 8.25 -25.53
N MET A 66 33.56 7.21 -25.31
CA MET A 66 32.47 7.22 -24.34
C MET A 66 33.06 7.02 -22.93
N ASN A 67 33.13 8.08 -22.13
CA ASN A 67 33.57 7.97 -20.73
C ASN A 67 32.38 7.59 -19.84
N LEU A 68 32.24 6.30 -19.52
CA LEU A 68 31.14 5.74 -18.72
C LEU A 68 31.24 6.05 -17.22
N SER A 69 32.35 6.59 -16.72
CA SER A 69 32.48 6.92 -15.28
C SER A 69 31.79 8.24 -14.89
N ALA A 70 31.35 9.04 -15.87
CA ALA A 70 30.58 10.26 -15.64
C ALA A 70 29.06 10.02 -15.60
N LEU A 71 28.60 8.81 -15.95
CA LEU A 71 27.21 8.41 -15.74
C LEU A 71 27.03 7.99 -14.29
N ALA A 72 26.98 8.96 -13.39
CA ALA A 72 26.37 8.71 -12.09
C ALA A 72 24.94 8.25 -12.34
N TRP A 73 24.53 7.15 -11.72
CA TRP A 73 23.13 6.81 -11.60
C TRP A 73 22.43 8.02 -10.97
N ILE A 74 21.66 8.74 -11.77
CA ILE A 74 20.63 9.61 -11.21
C ILE A 74 19.61 8.62 -10.67
N GLU A 75 19.64 8.39 -9.35
CA GLU A 75 18.44 7.99 -8.63
C GLU A 75 17.38 9.02 -9.01
N ARG A 76 16.50 8.67 -9.95
CA ARG A 76 15.32 9.46 -10.17
C ARG A 76 14.55 9.31 -8.88
N ASP A 77 14.54 10.38 -8.10
CA ASP A 77 13.65 10.57 -6.98
C ASP A 77 12.25 10.27 -7.52
N ASN A 78 11.76 9.05 -7.30
CA ASN A 78 10.42 8.57 -7.64
C ASN A 78 9.41 9.25 -6.71
N LYS A 79 9.49 10.57 -6.58
CA LYS A 79 8.45 11.39 -5.99
C LYS A 79 7.28 11.36 -6.96
N ILE A 80 6.50 10.30 -6.85
CA ILE A 80 5.11 10.26 -7.29
C ILE A 80 4.51 11.52 -6.68
N LYS A 81 4.19 12.51 -7.52
CA LYS A 81 3.49 13.75 -7.13
C LYS A 81 2.02 13.44 -6.84
N ASP A 82 1.78 12.45 -5.99
CA ASP A 82 0.68 12.32 -5.03
C ASP A 82 0.91 10.98 -4.32
N ASN A 83 1.75 10.99 -3.27
CA ASN A 83 2.04 9.80 -2.48
C ASN A 83 0.90 9.46 -1.50
N THR A 84 -0.32 9.92 -1.81
CA THR A 84 -1.47 9.78 -0.93
C THR A 84 -2.72 9.32 -1.67
N ILE A 85 -3.64 8.72 -0.93
CA ILE A 85 -4.96 8.31 -1.40
C ILE A 85 -6.01 8.68 -0.37
N VAL A 86 -7.13 9.25 -0.82
CA VAL A 86 -8.30 9.51 0.02
C VAL A 86 -9.21 8.30 -0.02
N PHE A 87 -9.50 7.72 1.15
CA PHE A 87 -10.37 6.55 1.29
C PHE A 87 -11.16 6.66 2.60
N ASN A 88 -12.48 6.48 2.53
CA ASN A 88 -13.40 6.60 3.67
C ASN A 88 -13.19 7.86 4.53
N GLY A 89 -12.93 9.00 3.89
CA GLY A 89 -12.71 10.29 4.56
C GLY A 89 -11.33 10.47 5.20
N LEU A 90 -10.43 9.50 5.07
CA LEU A 90 -9.05 9.57 5.56
C LEU A 90 -8.07 9.69 4.39
N THR A 91 -6.99 10.46 4.59
CA THR A 91 -5.87 10.56 3.65
C THR A 91 -4.74 9.63 4.11
N TYR A 92 -4.53 8.56 3.36
CA TYR A 92 -3.46 7.58 3.56
C TYR A 92 -2.24 7.94 2.75
N GLY A 93 -1.06 7.81 3.33
CA GLY A 93 0.19 7.80 2.57
C GLY A 93 0.45 6.43 1.93
N LEU A 94 1.31 6.42 0.92
CA LEU A 94 1.80 5.23 0.25
C LEU A 94 3.26 4.98 0.62
N VAL A 95 3.59 3.75 1.05
CA VAL A 95 4.96 3.35 1.39
C VAL A 95 5.43 2.21 0.49
N LEU A 96 6.60 2.37 -0.12
CA LEU A 96 7.24 1.37 -0.96
C LEU A 96 8.02 0.39 -0.07
N SER A 97 7.78 -0.90 -0.23
CA SER A 97 8.58 -1.94 0.41
C SER A 97 10.00 -1.95 -0.19
N PRO A 98 11.05 -1.85 0.64
CA PRO A 98 12.42 -2.03 0.18
C PRO A 98 12.76 -3.50 -0.12
N TYR A 99 11.90 -4.45 0.25
CA TYR A 99 12.15 -5.89 0.11
C TYR A 99 11.43 -6.50 -1.09
N THR A 100 10.20 -6.08 -1.36
CA THR A 100 9.36 -6.65 -2.42
C THR A 100 9.07 -5.67 -3.56
N GLY A 101 9.35 -4.38 -3.38
CA GLY A 101 8.94 -3.33 -4.32
C GLY A 101 7.42 -3.11 -4.39
N ARG A 102 6.64 -3.76 -3.52
CA ARG A 102 5.19 -3.55 -3.41
C ARG A 102 4.90 -2.26 -2.65
N VAL A 103 3.74 -1.67 -2.90
CA VAL A 103 3.28 -0.46 -2.22
C VAL A 103 2.23 -0.84 -1.18
N TRP A 104 2.34 -0.28 0.02
CA TRP A 104 1.38 -0.46 1.12
C TRP A 104 0.76 0.88 1.50
N LEU A 105 -0.39 0.83 2.16
CA LEU A 105 -0.85 1.98 2.94
C LEU A 105 0.08 2.21 4.14
N ASP A 106 0.35 3.48 4.44
CA ASP A 106 1.25 3.91 5.52
C ASP A 106 0.79 3.54 6.94
N ARG A 107 -0.48 3.13 7.10
CA ARG A 107 -1.12 2.79 8.37
C ARG A 107 -2.26 1.79 8.17
N ASN A 108 -2.77 1.24 9.27
CA ASN A 108 -3.91 0.31 9.26
C ASN A 108 -5.20 1.03 8.79
N LEU A 109 -6.13 0.29 8.19
CA LEU A 109 -7.43 0.84 7.79
C LEU A 109 -8.20 1.38 9.01
N GLY A 110 -8.77 2.57 8.88
CA GLY A 110 -9.43 3.30 9.96
C GLY A 110 -8.51 4.07 10.92
N ALA A 111 -7.19 3.96 10.80
CA ALA A 111 -6.27 4.72 11.65
C ALA A 111 -6.17 6.18 11.23
N THR A 112 -6.18 7.11 12.18
CA THR A 112 -6.18 8.56 11.91
C THR A 112 -4.78 9.11 11.62
N ARG A 113 -3.73 8.39 12.02
CA ARG A 113 -2.32 8.76 11.75
C ARG A 113 -1.38 7.55 11.67
N VAL A 114 -0.23 7.76 11.06
CA VAL A 114 0.90 6.82 11.11
C VAL A 114 1.39 6.74 12.56
N ALA A 115 1.77 5.54 13.00
CA ALA A 115 2.24 5.31 14.36
C ALA A 115 3.45 6.20 14.70
N THR A 116 3.37 6.91 15.82
CA THR A 116 4.48 7.71 16.38
C THR A 116 5.22 6.98 17.50
N LEU A 117 4.60 5.95 18.08
CA LEU A 117 5.17 5.06 19.08
C LEU A 117 4.53 3.66 18.96
N SER A 118 5.17 2.64 19.52
CA SER A 118 4.69 1.25 19.37
C SER A 118 3.29 1.05 19.98
N ALA A 119 3.00 1.69 21.11
CA ALA A 119 1.72 1.69 21.81
C ALA A 119 0.72 2.79 21.36
N ASP A 120 0.75 3.22 20.10
CA ASP A 120 -0.06 4.32 19.57
C ASP A 120 -1.50 3.92 19.19
N THR A 121 -2.46 4.20 20.06
CA THR A 121 -3.87 3.80 19.92
C THR A 121 -4.59 4.45 18.73
N GLU A 122 -4.12 5.60 18.24
CA GLU A 122 -4.68 6.30 17.07
C GLU A 122 -4.22 5.67 15.75
N ALA A 123 -3.11 4.92 15.78
CA ALA A 123 -2.58 4.18 14.64
C ALA A 123 -3.15 2.75 14.49
N ARG A 124 -4.03 2.33 15.41
CA ARG A 124 -4.56 0.96 15.51
C ARG A 124 -5.39 0.53 14.31
N GLY A 125 -6.30 1.39 13.86
CA GLY A 125 -7.36 1.03 12.92
C GLY A 125 -8.57 0.38 13.59
N TYR A 126 -9.45 -0.20 12.77
CA TYR A 126 -10.70 -0.85 13.20
C TYR A 126 -10.60 -2.37 13.37
N PHE A 127 -11.69 -3.01 13.80
CA PHE A 127 -11.77 -4.44 14.14
C PHE A 127 -12.69 -5.22 13.19
N TYR A 128 -12.18 -5.53 11.99
CA TYR A 128 -12.94 -6.22 10.95
C TYR A 128 -13.14 -7.70 11.26
N GLN A 129 -14.36 -8.21 11.08
CA GLN A 129 -14.64 -9.65 11.03
C GLN A 129 -14.21 -10.22 9.69
N TRP A 130 -13.61 -11.40 9.71
CA TRP A 130 -12.88 -11.90 8.55
C TRP A 130 -13.79 -12.09 7.32
N GLY A 131 -13.41 -11.48 6.20
CA GLY A 131 -14.15 -11.50 4.94
C GLY A 131 -15.42 -10.66 4.90
N ARG A 132 -15.71 -9.84 5.92
CA ARG A 132 -16.88 -8.94 5.97
C ARG A 132 -16.55 -7.55 5.44
N ASN A 133 -17.55 -6.85 4.91
CA ASN A 133 -17.40 -5.47 4.48
C ASN A 133 -17.26 -4.50 5.67
N ASP A 134 -16.84 -3.26 5.41
CA ASP A 134 -16.78 -2.13 6.35
C ASP A 134 -18.16 -1.51 6.61
N ASP A 135 -19.13 -2.37 6.93
CA ASP A 135 -20.54 -1.98 7.14
C ASP A 135 -20.78 -1.20 8.45
N GLY A 136 -19.74 -0.93 9.23
CA GLY A 136 -19.77 -0.23 10.52
C GLY A 136 -19.67 -1.15 11.74
N HIS A 137 -19.63 -2.47 11.55
CA HIS A 137 -19.42 -3.42 12.65
C HIS A 137 -18.00 -3.33 13.25
N GLU A 138 -17.03 -2.90 12.46
CA GLU A 138 -15.62 -2.84 12.79
C GLU A 138 -15.28 -1.76 13.82
N PHE A 139 -16.17 -0.77 14.02
CA PHE A 139 -16.00 0.26 15.02
C PHE A 139 -16.02 -0.33 16.43
N SER A 140 -15.15 0.17 17.30
CA SER A 140 -15.09 -0.24 18.71
C SER A 140 -16.39 0.04 19.47
N SER A 141 -17.16 1.03 19.02
CA SER A 141 -18.45 1.44 19.58
C SER A 141 -19.67 0.75 18.94
N SER A 142 -19.47 -0.13 17.94
CA SER A 142 -20.58 -0.78 17.26
C SER A 142 -21.38 -1.68 18.20
N THR A 143 -22.69 -1.74 17.96
CA THR A 143 -23.57 -2.66 18.69
C THR A 143 -23.19 -4.11 18.44
N THR A 144 -23.67 -5.03 19.29
CA THR A 144 -23.40 -6.46 19.13
C THR A 144 -24.69 -7.24 18.88
N SER A 145 -24.56 -8.35 18.15
CA SER A 145 -25.63 -9.31 17.88
C SER A 145 -25.14 -10.73 18.16
N THR A 146 -25.98 -11.60 18.70
CA THR A 146 -25.71 -13.05 18.78
C THR A 146 -26.29 -13.82 17.60
N ILE A 147 -27.09 -13.16 16.76
CA ILE A 147 -27.69 -13.74 15.57
C ILE A 147 -26.65 -13.68 14.44
N ARG A 148 -26.22 -14.85 13.96
CA ARG A 148 -25.32 -14.97 12.80
C ARG A 148 -25.97 -14.46 11.53
N ALA A 149 -25.17 -13.87 10.65
CA ALA A 149 -25.61 -13.50 9.31
C ALA A 149 -25.89 -14.75 8.47
N THR A 150 -26.78 -14.63 7.48
CA THR A 150 -27.10 -15.69 6.52
C THR A 150 -26.44 -15.47 5.15
N SER A 151 -25.71 -14.37 4.98
CA SER A 151 -24.90 -14.05 3.80
C SER A 151 -23.52 -13.54 4.21
N ILE A 152 -22.61 -13.41 3.24
CA ILE A 152 -21.32 -12.72 3.45
C ILE A 152 -21.43 -11.19 3.28
N THR A 153 -22.58 -10.69 2.85
CA THR A 153 -22.91 -9.27 2.65
C THR A 153 -24.15 -8.91 3.50
N PRO A 154 -24.04 -8.93 4.84
CA PRO A 154 -25.20 -8.70 5.70
C PRO A 154 -25.68 -7.25 5.60
N ALA A 155 -27.00 -7.04 5.67
CA ALA A 155 -27.60 -5.70 5.68
C ALA A 155 -27.59 -5.02 7.07
N LYS A 156 -26.93 -5.63 8.06
CA LYS A 156 -26.87 -5.13 9.45
C LYS A 156 -25.42 -4.86 9.80
N ASN A 157 -25.16 -3.81 10.58
CA ASN A 157 -23.83 -3.34 10.97
C ASN A 157 -23.41 -3.75 12.40
N ALA A 158 -24.14 -4.65 13.04
CA ALA A 158 -23.76 -5.12 14.38
C ALA A 158 -22.56 -6.07 14.29
N PHE A 159 -21.65 -5.98 15.26
CA PHE A 159 -20.61 -6.99 15.45
C PHE A 159 -21.23 -8.29 15.94
N ILE A 160 -21.05 -9.36 15.18
CA ILE A 160 -21.67 -10.65 15.49
C ILE A 160 -20.78 -11.42 16.45
N LYS A 161 -21.32 -11.70 17.62
CA LYS A 161 -20.74 -12.54 18.67
C LYS A 161 -21.09 -14.00 18.41
N SER A 162 -20.08 -14.82 18.17
CA SER A 162 -20.23 -16.23 17.84
C SER A 162 -18.91 -16.93 18.10
N SER A 163 -18.94 -18.15 18.62
CA SER A 163 -17.71 -18.87 19.01
C SER A 163 -16.84 -19.33 17.83
N SER A 164 -17.37 -19.37 16.61
CA SER A 164 -16.67 -19.93 15.44
C SER A 164 -16.74 -19.10 14.15
N ASP A 165 -17.90 -18.52 13.85
CA ASP A 165 -18.08 -17.74 12.62
C ASP A 165 -19.26 -16.77 12.74
N TRP A 166 -19.13 -15.60 12.14
CA TRP A 166 -20.14 -14.55 12.14
C TRP A 166 -21.27 -14.80 11.14
N THR A 167 -21.06 -15.66 10.14
CA THR A 167 -22.08 -16.03 9.14
C THR A 167 -22.28 -17.54 9.08
N THR A 168 -23.47 -18.00 8.67
CA THR A 168 -23.78 -19.43 8.44
C THR A 168 -23.38 -19.91 7.04
N THR A 169 -22.87 -19.02 6.19
CA THR A 169 -22.54 -19.28 4.78
C THR A 169 -21.02 -19.29 4.59
N ASP A 170 -20.54 -19.87 3.47
CA ASP A 170 -19.11 -19.86 3.11
C ASP A 170 -18.23 -20.60 4.13
N ALA A 171 -18.61 -21.82 4.49
CA ALA A 171 -17.86 -22.63 5.45
C ALA A 171 -16.42 -22.89 4.99
N ASP A 172 -16.19 -23.05 3.69
CA ASP A 172 -14.85 -23.26 3.11
C ASP A 172 -14.02 -21.98 2.96
N GLY A 173 -14.58 -20.79 3.22
CA GLY A 173 -13.85 -19.51 3.18
C GLY A 173 -13.48 -18.99 1.79
N THR A 174 -13.88 -19.68 0.72
CA THR A 174 -13.49 -19.35 -0.66
C THR A 174 -14.10 -18.02 -1.09
N LEU A 175 -15.38 -17.80 -0.79
CA LEU A 175 -16.06 -16.56 -1.16
C LEU A 175 -15.48 -15.38 -0.40
N ARG A 176 -15.17 -15.52 0.89
CA ARG A 176 -14.56 -14.46 1.70
C ARG A 176 -13.12 -14.14 1.33
N THR A 177 -12.34 -15.14 0.91
CA THR A 177 -10.99 -14.93 0.36
C THR A 177 -11.03 -14.06 -0.90
N ALA A 178 -12.02 -14.30 -1.77
CA ALA A 178 -12.25 -13.50 -2.98
C ALA A 178 -12.89 -12.13 -2.66
N ALA A 179 -13.73 -12.04 -1.63
CA ALA A 179 -14.44 -10.83 -1.28
C ALA A 179 -13.51 -9.68 -0.84
N TRP A 180 -12.36 -10.00 -0.25
CA TRP A 180 -11.32 -9.05 0.18
C TRP A 180 -10.20 -8.82 -0.85
N ALA A 181 -10.33 -9.38 -2.05
CA ALA A 181 -9.53 -8.96 -3.20
C ALA A 181 -10.10 -7.67 -3.80
N ASP A 182 -9.29 -6.96 -4.60
CA ASP A 182 -9.71 -5.73 -5.28
C ASP A 182 -10.87 -5.95 -6.23
N GLY A 183 -11.90 -5.14 -6.07
CA GLY A 183 -13.18 -5.31 -6.76
C GLY A 183 -14.02 -6.49 -6.25
N GLY A 184 -13.63 -7.13 -5.15
CA GLY A 184 -14.40 -8.16 -4.46
C GLY A 184 -15.68 -7.59 -3.84
N VAL A 185 -16.64 -8.48 -3.54
CA VAL A 185 -17.97 -8.08 -3.02
C VAL A 185 -17.93 -7.40 -1.64
N ASN A 186 -16.84 -7.57 -0.89
CA ASN A 186 -16.60 -6.91 0.40
C ASN A 186 -15.21 -6.22 0.36
N ASP A 187 -14.85 -5.61 -0.75
CA ASP A 187 -13.56 -4.94 -0.87
C ASP A 187 -13.51 -3.72 0.05
N ILE A 188 -12.78 -3.87 1.16
CA ILE A 188 -12.59 -2.85 2.20
C ILE A 188 -11.36 -1.98 1.95
N CYS A 189 -10.63 -2.21 0.85
CA CYS A 189 -9.44 -1.46 0.51
C CYS A 189 -9.74 -0.42 -0.59
N PRO A 190 -8.90 0.63 -0.71
CA PRO A 190 -9.01 1.54 -1.84
C PRO A 190 -8.83 0.81 -3.18
N VAL A 191 -9.47 1.30 -4.24
CA VAL A 191 -9.34 0.73 -5.60
C VAL A 191 -7.88 0.53 -5.99
N GLY A 192 -7.53 -0.66 -6.48
CA GLY A 192 -6.17 -1.04 -6.81
C GLY A 192 -5.35 -1.55 -5.62
N PHE A 193 -5.96 -1.68 -4.45
CA PHE A 193 -5.40 -2.31 -3.26
C PHE A 193 -6.29 -3.47 -2.81
N SER A 194 -5.72 -4.36 -2.03
CA SER A 194 -6.44 -5.49 -1.43
C SER A 194 -5.93 -5.77 -0.03
N VAL A 195 -6.69 -6.56 0.73
CA VAL A 195 -6.16 -7.17 1.96
C VAL A 195 -5.07 -8.16 1.54
N PRO A 196 -3.86 -8.13 2.14
CA PRO A 196 -2.75 -8.95 1.69
C PRO A 196 -3.04 -10.44 1.89
N THR A 197 -2.44 -11.29 1.05
CA THR A 197 -2.32 -12.71 1.37
C THR A 197 -1.31 -12.92 2.49
N LYS A 198 -1.30 -14.12 3.08
CA LYS A 198 -0.31 -14.49 4.08
C LYS A 198 1.12 -14.44 3.56
N GLU A 199 1.35 -14.78 2.29
CA GLU A 199 2.66 -14.74 1.66
C GLU A 199 3.14 -13.30 1.43
N GLU A 200 2.24 -12.41 1.01
CA GLU A 200 2.53 -10.99 0.82
C GLU A 200 2.89 -10.33 2.15
N LEU A 201 2.06 -10.54 3.18
CA LEU A 201 2.30 -9.97 4.50
C LEU A 201 3.57 -10.53 5.13
N LYS A 202 3.83 -11.85 5.01
CA LYS A 202 5.02 -12.50 5.56
C LYS A 202 6.33 -11.95 4.97
N LYS A 203 6.37 -11.70 3.65
CA LYS A 203 7.57 -11.18 2.96
C LYS A 203 7.99 -9.78 3.41
N ASP A 204 7.04 -8.94 3.79
CA ASP A 204 7.27 -7.55 4.21
C ASP A 204 7.22 -7.36 5.75
N THR A 205 7.08 -8.46 6.50
CA THR A 205 7.10 -8.45 7.97
C THR A 205 8.07 -9.51 8.48
N ILE A 206 7.57 -10.72 8.73
CA ILE A 206 8.27 -11.84 9.37
C ILE A 206 9.63 -12.13 8.73
N ASP A 207 9.68 -12.24 7.40
CA ASP A 207 10.91 -12.62 6.69
C ASP A 207 11.98 -11.50 6.73
N THR A 208 11.58 -10.28 7.06
CA THR A 208 12.46 -9.11 7.16
C THR A 208 13.00 -8.89 8.58
N TYR A 209 12.31 -9.44 9.58
CA TYR A 209 12.71 -9.33 10.98
C TYR A 209 13.76 -10.39 11.24
N THR A 210 15.03 -10.08 10.98
CA THR A 210 16.15 -11.03 11.17
C THR A 210 16.03 -11.73 12.53
N ASN A 211 15.96 -13.06 12.47
CA ASN A 211 15.81 -13.97 13.61
C ASN A 211 17.13 -14.08 14.39
N THR A 212 17.61 -12.96 14.93
CA THR A 212 18.57 -12.99 16.03
C THR A 212 17.74 -13.24 17.29
N GLY A 213 17.65 -14.50 17.71
CA GLY A 213 16.82 -14.96 18.83
C GLY A 213 16.81 -13.94 19.98
N GLY A 214 15.66 -13.28 20.16
CA GLY A 214 15.57 -12.13 21.04
C GLY A 214 14.22 -11.45 21.00
N THR A 215 13.75 -11.08 22.19
CA THR A 215 12.62 -10.21 22.50
C THR A 215 12.60 -8.93 21.66
N GLY A 216 11.41 -8.33 21.49
CA GLY A 216 11.27 -7.02 20.82
C GLY A 216 10.84 -7.05 19.34
N ASN A 217 10.24 -8.13 18.84
CA ASN A 217 9.69 -8.15 17.47
C ASN A 217 8.61 -7.07 17.24
N THR A 218 7.89 -6.66 18.28
CA THR A 218 6.97 -5.50 18.23
C THR A 218 7.69 -4.17 18.03
N ILE A 219 8.91 -4.04 18.58
CA ILE A 219 9.79 -2.89 18.36
C ILE A 219 10.30 -2.90 16.92
N LYS A 220 10.72 -4.08 16.40
CA LYS A 220 11.12 -4.24 14.99
C LYS A 220 9.97 -3.89 14.03
N ALA A 221 8.75 -4.35 14.32
CA ALA A 221 7.57 -4.04 13.52
C ALA A 221 7.27 -2.53 13.48
N PHE A 222 7.38 -1.86 14.63
CA PHE A 222 7.23 -0.40 14.72
C PHE A 222 8.37 0.38 14.04
N ASN A 223 9.60 -0.11 14.11
CA ASN A 223 10.76 0.55 13.47
C ASN A 223 10.89 0.21 11.96
N SER A 224 10.11 -0.75 11.45
CA SER A 224 10.08 -1.11 10.03
C SER A 224 9.49 0.00 9.17
N PHE A 225 9.65 -0.10 7.85
CA PHE A 225 9.05 0.83 6.89
C PHE A 225 7.51 0.90 6.99
N LEU A 226 6.87 -0.14 7.52
CA LEU A 226 5.43 -0.19 7.75
C LEU A 226 5.02 0.51 9.06
N LYS A 227 5.91 0.71 10.03
CA LYS A 227 5.57 1.29 11.35
C LYS A 227 4.32 0.65 11.97
N ILE A 228 4.26 -0.68 12.02
CA ILE A 228 3.09 -1.39 12.55
C ILE A 228 3.06 -1.20 14.07
N PRO A 229 2.00 -0.57 14.63
CA PRO A 229 1.94 -0.36 16.06
C PRO A 229 1.52 -1.64 16.77
N ALA A 230 2.16 -1.93 17.90
CA ALA A 230 1.79 -3.01 18.80
C ALA A 230 0.67 -2.60 19.76
N VAL A 231 -0.34 -1.89 19.25
CA VAL A 231 -1.62 -1.67 19.95
C VAL A 231 -2.73 -2.55 19.42
N GLY A 232 -2.36 -3.49 18.54
CA GLY A 232 -3.23 -4.38 17.77
C GLY A 232 -3.83 -5.49 18.62
N GLY A 233 -4.44 -5.12 19.74
CA GLY A 233 -5.47 -5.95 20.35
C GLY A 233 -6.49 -6.45 19.32
N PHE A 234 -7.37 -7.32 19.75
CA PHE A 234 -8.43 -7.84 18.88
C PHE A 234 -9.77 -7.69 19.61
N ARG A 235 -10.85 -7.66 18.84
CA ARG A 235 -12.20 -7.78 19.39
C ARG A 235 -12.54 -9.26 19.45
N HIS A 236 -12.66 -9.78 20.67
CA HIS A 236 -12.91 -11.20 20.92
C HIS A 236 -14.32 -11.60 20.45
N THR A 237 -14.56 -12.91 20.37
CA THR A 237 -15.80 -13.50 19.85
C THR A 237 -17.04 -13.20 20.71
N ASP A 238 -16.84 -12.71 21.93
CA ASP A 238 -17.87 -12.18 22.84
C ASP A 238 -18.09 -10.66 22.68
N GLY A 239 -17.41 -10.03 21.73
CA GLY A 239 -17.48 -8.60 21.45
C GLY A 239 -16.61 -7.72 22.33
N SER A 240 -15.91 -8.27 23.34
CA SER A 240 -14.99 -7.52 24.20
C SER A 240 -13.72 -7.13 23.44
N ILE A 241 -13.18 -5.94 23.72
CA ILE A 241 -11.92 -5.48 23.10
C ILE A 241 -10.77 -5.84 24.03
N GLN A 242 -9.90 -6.74 23.57
CA GLN A 242 -8.73 -7.18 24.30
C GLN A 242 -7.53 -6.33 23.89
N SER A 243 -7.21 -5.33 24.70
CA SER A 243 -6.03 -4.49 24.47
C SER A 243 -4.77 -5.25 24.93
N SER A 244 -3.77 -5.33 24.07
CA SER A 244 -2.48 -5.95 24.40
C SER A 244 -1.36 -5.34 23.57
N ASN A 245 -0.12 -5.53 24.01
CA ASN A 245 1.09 -5.16 23.26
C ASN A 245 1.42 -6.18 22.16
N THR A 246 0.40 -6.77 21.54
CA THR A 246 0.51 -7.79 20.50
C THR A 246 -0.10 -7.25 19.23
N ILE A 247 0.51 -7.57 18.09
CA ILE A 247 -0.02 -7.25 16.77
C ILE A 247 -0.87 -8.44 16.31
N HIS A 248 -2.16 -8.18 16.06
CA HIS A 248 -3.07 -9.07 15.35
C HIS A 248 -3.55 -8.36 14.09
N MET A 249 -3.26 -8.93 12.91
CA MET A 249 -3.69 -8.35 11.64
C MET A 249 -4.16 -9.43 10.68
N TRP A 250 -5.35 -9.27 10.13
CA TRP A 250 -5.89 -10.23 9.18
C TRP A 250 -5.12 -10.23 7.86
N THR A 251 -5.02 -11.41 7.27
CA THR A 251 -4.76 -11.61 5.84
C THR A 251 -6.07 -12.05 5.18
N ARG A 252 -6.18 -11.97 3.85
CA ARG A 252 -7.32 -12.59 3.14
C ARG A 252 -7.14 -14.08 2.87
N SER A 253 -6.03 -14.68 3.28
CA SER A 253 -5.79 -16.11 3.07
C SER A 253 -6.61 -16.92 4.07
N ASP A 254 -7.49 -17.79 3.57
CA ASP A 254 -8.16 -18.76 4.43
C ASP A 254 -7.20 -19.82 4.99
N ALA A 255 -7.63 -20.51 6.04
CA ALA A 255 -7.01 -21.72 6.55
C ALA A 255 -8.08 -22.76 6.94
N SER A 256 -7.63 -23.94 7.38
CA SER A 256 -8.55 -25.01 7.78
C SER A 256 -9.40 -24.66 9.01
N ASN A 257 -10.56 -25.31 9.17
CA ASN A 257 -11.37 -25.31 10.38
C ASN A 257 -11.92 -23.93 10.82
N LEU A 258 -12.28 -23.06 9.88
CA LEU A 258 -12.86 -21.72 10.15
C LEU A 258 -11.88 -20.78 10.87
N LYS A 259 -10.58 -20.93 10.64
CA LYS A 259 -9.56 -20.12 11.29
C LYS A 259 -8.62 -19.50 10.27
N PRO A 260 -8.93 -18.29 9.77
CA PRO A 260 -8.15 -17.65 8.72
C PRO A 260 -6.77 -17.24 9.21
N HIS A 261 -5.84 -17.07 8.26
CA HIS A 261 -4.49 -16.69 8.59
C HIS A 261 -4.38 -15.21 8.99
N TYR A 262 -3.59 -14.97 10.03
CA TYR A 262 -3.34 -13.63 10.55
C TYR A 262 -1.89 -13.48 11.02
N LEU A 263 -1.39 -12.24 11.00
CA LEU A 263 -0.08 -11.90 11.55
C LEU A 263 -0.16 -11.83 13.07
N TYR A 264 0.73 -12.54 13.74
CA TYR A 264 0.90 -12.55 15.19
C TYR A 264 2.32 -12.13 15.56
N ILE A 265 2.46 -11.01 16.27
CA ILE A 265 3.74 -10.54 16.80
C ILE A 265 3.56 -10.10 18.25
N THR A 266 4.31 -10.69 19.17
CA THR A 266 4.30 -10.33 20.59
C THR A 266 5.70 -9.91 21.06
N HIS A 267 5.75 -9.17 22.16
CA HIS A 267 6.99 -8.71 22.77
C HIS A 267 7.75 -9.82 23.51
N ASN A 268 7.02 -10.74 24.17
CA ASN A 268 7.55 -11.58 25.25
C ASN A 268 7.80 -13.05 24.88
N GLN A 269 7.31 -13.54 23.75
CA GLN A 269 7.41 -14.97 23.39
C GLN A 269 7.47 -15.21 21.88
N GLY A 270 8.53 -15.91 21.45
CA GLY A 270 8.63 -16.50 20.11
C GLY A 270 8.79 -15.52 18.94
N ASP A 271 9.00 -16.11 17.77
CA ASP A 271 9.21 -15.39 16.52
C ASP A 271 7.89 -14.79 16.00
N ALA A 272 8.01 -13.69 15.25
CA ALA A 272 6.90 -13.20 14.43
C ALA A 272 6.42 -14.32 13.50
N ARG A 273 5.10 -14.53 13.39
CA ARG A 273 4.56 -15.65 12.61
C ARG A 273 3.20 -15.34 11.99
N ILE A 274 2.87 -16.10 10.95
CA ILE A 274 1.49 -16.26 10.49
C ILE A 274 0.87 -17.39 11.32
N ASN A 275 -0.27 -17.11 11.94
CA ASN A 275 -1.00 -18.05 12.80
C ASN A 275 -2.44 -18.25 12.28
N ASP A 276 -3.14 -19.25 12.80
CA ASP A 276 -4.46 -19.71 12.34
C ASP A 276 -5.30 -20.28 13.50
N ASN A 277 -5.22 -19.66 14.67
CA ASN A 277 -5.93 -20.14 15.87
C ASN A 277 -7.16 -19.31 16.25
N PHE A 278 -7.45 -18.20 15.55
CA PHE A 278 -8.62 -17.34 15.81
C PHE A 278 -9.80 -17.64 14.90
N SER A 279 -11.00 -17.50 15.47
CA SER A 279 -12.29 -17.61 14.78
C SER A 279 -12.50 -16.47 13.78
N ARG A 280 -13.22 -16.75 12.67
CA ARG A 280 -13.65 -15.74 11.68
C ARG A 280 -14.49 -14.61 12.29
N SER A 281 -15.17 -14.88 13.41
CA SER A 281 -15.99 -13.89 14.14
C SER A 281 -15.18 -12.90 15.00
N ALA A 282 -13.87 -13.13 15.20
CA ALA A 282 -13.03 -12.16 15.88
C ALA A 282 -12.79 -10.93 14.99
N GLY A 283 -12.62 -9.77 15.62
CA GLY A 283 -12.30 -8.52 14.96
C GLY A 283 -10.82 -8.20 15.05
N MET A 284 -10.14 -7.95 13.93
CA MET A 284 -8.73 -7.53 13.93
C MET A 284 -8.48 -6.41 12.93
N ALA A 285 -7.33 -5.76 13.08
CA ALA A 285 -6.89 -4.74 12.15
C ALA A 285 -6.57 -5.33 10.77
N VAL A 286 -6.64 -4.48 9.75
CA VAL A 286 -6.28 -4.78 8.36
C VAL A 286 -5.37 -3.66 7.86
N ARG A 287 -4.43 -3.99 6.99
CA ARG A 287 -3.65 -3.01 6.23
C ARG A 287 -3.58 -3.45 4.78
N CYS A 288 -3.85 -2.54 3.86
CA CYS A 288 -3.93 -2.87 2.44
C CYS A 288 -2.58 -2.80 1.73
N ILE A 289 -2.42 -3.65 0.73
CA ILE A 289 -1.29 -3.71 -0.20
C ILE A 289 -1.80 -3.44 -1.62
N LYS A 290 -1.04 -2.67 -2.41
CA LYS A 290 -1.36 -2.37 -3.80
C LYS A 290 -1.21 -3.63 -4.65
N ASN A 291 -2.17 -3.88 -5.53
CA ASN A 291 -2.11 -5.02 -6.46
C ASN A 291 -0.99 -4.84 -7.49
N ILE A 292 -0.63 -5.96 -8.12
CA ILE A 292 0.34 -6.02 -9.22
C ILE A 292 -0.42 -5.86 -10.53
#